data_AF-A0A7X4KBE2-F1
#
_entry.id   AF-A0A7X4KBE2-F1
#
_cell.length_a   1.000
_cell.length_b   1.000
_cell.length_c   1.000
_cell.angle_alpha   90.00
_cell.angle_beta   90.00
_cell.angle_gamma   90.00
#
_symmetry.space_group_name_H-M   'P 1'
#
loop_
_entity.id
_entity.type
_entity.pdbx_description
1 polymer ?
#
loop_
_entity_poly.entity_id
_entity_poly.type
_entity_poly.pdbx_seq_one_letter_code
_entity_poly.pdbx_strand_id
1 'polypeptide(L)'
;MNQNDDDTDWMIEDEAAPAGQPRPGNAAAAGAPPPWRVLIVDDDVDVHVVTKFSLSNACFQGRRLSFLHAYSGEEALNVLRNTPDIALVLLDVIMETSDAGLHVARQIRDQLHNHLVRIVLRTGQPGQALEHSIILDYDINDFWCKTDLTTRKLFTTVISSLRAYAGLEEAHRHTASLQAELDEARRLLGAVDQHAVIATLDERGRIATVNDKLCAVYQFSRDELIGADPRLLHPTPYPPDQLADALQALRDGEAWTDVISTWRRDGQEVRLRVTVSSDDGGTVLVGSVLQALKKPL
;
A
#
# COMPACT_ATOMS: atom_id res chain seq x y z
N MET A 1 -37.30 -41.07 -29.88
CA MET A 1 -36.50 -39.84 -29.65
C MET A 1 -37.28 -38.70 -30.25
N ASN A 2 -37.70 -37.73 -29.40
CA ASN A 2 -38.12 -36.33 -29.63
C ASN A 2 -38.66 -35.91 -31.01
N GLN A 3 -39.74 -35.15 -31.18
CA GLN A 3 -40.33 -34.08 -30.38
C GLN A 3 -41.85 -34.07 -30.63
N ASN A 4 -42.66 -33.78 -29.60
CA ASN A 4 -43.98 -33.20 -29.79
C ASN A 4 -43.97 -31.82 -29.10
N ASP A 5 -44.48 -30.85 -29.84
CA ASP A 5 -44.98 -29.57 -29.36
C ASP A 5 -46.00 -29.79 -28.24
N ASP A 6 -46.00 -28.89 -27.26
CA ASP A 6 -47.24 -28.48 -26.61
C ASP A 6 -47.07 -27.06 -26.04
N ASP A 7 -47.76 -26.13 -26.69
CA ASP A 7 -48.42 -24.99 -26.06
C ASP A 7 -49.15 -25.45 -24.80
N THR A 8 -49.16 -24.64 -23.73
CA THR A 8 -50.07 -24.63 -22.55
C THR A 8 -49.27 -24.01 -21.40
N ASP A 9 -49.70 -23.05 -20.59
CA ASP A 9 -50.90 -22.24 -20.46
C ASP A 9 -50.56 -21.30 -19.29
N TRP A 10 -51.02 -20.05 -19.38
CA TRP A 10 -50.96 -19.10 -18.28
C TRP A 10 -52.15 -19.36 -17.37
N MET A 11 -51.97 -20.11 -16.29
CA MET A 11 -52.92 -20.12 -15.18
C MET A 11 -52.20 -19.84 -13.86
N ILE A 12 -52.48 -18.65 -13.34
CA ILE A 12 -52.34 -18.29 -11.93
C ILE A 12 -53.41 -19.08 -11.18
N GLU A 13 -52.99 -19.92 -10.23
CA GLU A 13 -53.87 -20.34 -9.14
C GLU A 13 -53.26 -19.95 -7.79
N ASP A 14 -54.13 -19.29 -7.03
CA ASP A 14 -53.97 -18.62 -5.76
C ASP A 14 -53.94 -19.66 -4.64
N GLU A 15 -52.79 -19.84 -3.97
CA GLU A 15 -52.72 -20.65 -2.75
C GLU A 15 -52.19 -19.80 -1.60
N ALA A 16 -53.13 -19.38 -0.76
CA ALA A 16 -52.92 -18.57 0.43
C ALA A 16 -51.95 -19.25 1.41
N ALA A 17 -50.76 -18.66 1.60
CA ALA A 17 -49.83 -19.07 2.64
C ALA A 17 -50.27 -18.57 4.03
N PRO A 18 -50.20 -19.39 5.09
CA PRO A 18 -50.59 -18.98 6.44
C PRO A 18 -49.59 -17.98 7.03
N ALA A 19 -50.12 -17.00 7.75
CA ALA A 19 -49.38 -15.91 8.40
C ALA A 19 -48.24 -16.45 9.30
N GLY A 20 -46.99 -16.23 8.87
CA GLY A 20 -45.79 -16.52 9.63
C GLY A 20 -45.60 -15.54 10.79
N GLN A 21 -45.36 -16.09 11.98
CA GLN A 21 -44.95 -15.36 13.19
C GLN A 21 -43.64 -14.57 12.95
N PRO A 22 -43.46 -13.40 13.57
CA PRO A 22 -42.25 -12.60 13.39
C PRO A 22 -41.04 -13.30 14.03
N ARG A 23 -40.10 -13.74 13.19
CA ARG A 23 -38.77 -14.17 13.65
C ARG A 23 -37.98 -12.95 14.12
N PRO A 24 -37.27 -13.01 15.27
CA PRO A 24 -36.46 -11.91 15.75
C PRO A 24 -35.19 -11.83 14.90
N GLY A 25 -35.26 -11.04 13.84
CA GLY A 25 -34.13 -10.69 12.98
C GLY A 25 -33.73 -9.25 13.20
N ASN A 26 -32.85 -8.99 14.16
CA ASN A 26 -31.94 -7.85 14.04
C ASN A 26 -30.64 -8.13 14.80
N ALA A 27 -29.95 -9.20 14.36
CA ALA A 27 -28.50 -9.24 14.52
C ALA A 27 -27.95 -8.28 13.46
N ALA A 28 -27.33 -7.21 13.93
CA ALA A 28 -26.74 -6.12 13.16
C ALA A 28 -26.11 -6.60 11.84
N ALA A 29 -26.57 -6.03 10.72
CA ALA A 29 -25.89 -6.12 9.44
C ALA A 29 -24.48 -5.54 9.63
N ALA A 30 -23.48 -6.41 9.72
CA ALA A 30 -22.09 -6.04 9.49
C ALA A 30 -22.04 -5.36 8.12
N GLY A 31 -21.74 -4.06 8.12
CA GLY A 31 -22.06 -3.13 7.05
C GLY A 31 -21.51 -3.58 5.70
N ALA A 32 -22.41 -3.69 4.72
CA ALA A 32 -22.02 -3.91 3.34
C ALA A 32 -21.02 -2.81 2.90
N PRO A 33 -20.01 -3.15 2.07
CA PRO A 33 -19.03 -2.18 1.58
C PRO A 33 -19.72 -0.99 0.91
N PRO A 34 -19.18 0.24 1.07
CA PRO A 34 -19.81 1.45 0.55
C PRO A 34 -19.97 1.36 -0.98
N PRO A 35 -20.99 1.98 -1.58
CA PRO A 35 -21.18 1.92 -3.03
C PRO A 35 -19.99 2.55 -3.79
N TRP A 36 -19.80 2.14 -5.03
CA TRP A 36 -18.84 2.78 -5.94
C TRP A 36 -19.37 4.15 -6.36
N ARG A 37 -18.66 5.22 -6.01
CA ARG A 37 -19.06 6.58 -6.42
C ARG A 37 -18.63 6.87 -7.85
N VAL A 38 -19.59 7.27 -8.66
CA VAL A 38 -19.41 7.65 -10.06
C VAL A 38 -19.93 9.08 -10.22
N LEU A 39 -19.07 10.00 -10.65
CA LEU A 39 -19.45 11.38 -10.93
C LEU A 39 -19.83 11.50 -12.40
N ILE A 40 -21.03 12.03 -12.67
CA ILE A 40 -21.50 12.40 -14.01
C ILE A 40 -21.39 13.91 -14.13
N VAL A 41 -20.67 14.36 -15.15
CA VAL A 41 -20.42 15.77 -15.46
C VAL A 41 -20.90 16.05 -16.88
N ASP A 42 -22.05 16.72 -16.99
CA ASP A 42 -22.71 17.04 -18.24
C ASP A 42 -23.64 18.24 -17.99
N ASP A 43 -23.73 19.19 -18.90
CA ASP A 43 -24.66 20.33 -18.78
C ASP A 43 -26.11 19.90 -19.10
N ASP A 44 -26.29 18.78 -19.77
CA ASP A 44 -27.59 18.20 -20.10
C ASP A 44 -28.14 17.29 -18.98
N VAL A 45 -29.25 17.74 -18.39
CA VAL A 45 -29.97 17.01 -17.33
C VAL A 45 -30.45 15.63 -17.82
N ASP A 46 -30.82 15.48 -19.09
CA ASP A 46 -31.32 14.22 -19.62
C ASP A 46 -30.22 13.15 -19.65
N VAL A 47 -28.97 13.55 -19.91
CA VAL A 47 -27.82 12.63 -19.87
C VAL A 47 -27.64 12.04 -18.47
N HIS A 48 -27.89 12.82 -17.42
CA HIS A 48 -27.80 12.36 -16.04
C HIS A 48 -28.87 11.30 -15.73
N VAL A 49 -30.11 11.56 -16.15
CA VAL A 49 -31.24 10.65 -15.95
C VAL A 49 -31.02 9.35 -16.72
N VAL A 50 -30.65 9.43 -18.00
CA VAL A 50 -30.43 8.27 -18.88
C VAL A 50 -29.25 7.43 -18.40
N THR A 51 -28.14 8.06 -18.00
CA THR A 51 -26.95 7.35 -17.50
C THR A 51 -27.29 6.60 -16.21
N LYS A 52 -27.97 7.26 -15.27
CA LYS A 52 -28.39 6.64 -14.01
C LYS A 52 -29.37 5.49 -14.23
N PHE A 53 -30.34 5.66 -15.13
CA PHE A 53 -31.31 4.63 -15.45
C PHE A 53 -30.64 3.40 -16.10
N SER A 54 -29.77 3.63 -17.07
CA SER A 54 -29.00 2.59 -17.77
C SER A 54 -28.12 1.74 -16.85
N LEU A 55 -27.72 2.28 -15.70
CA LEU A 55 -26.79 1.64 -14.76
C LEU A 55 -27.43 1.32 -13.40
N SER A 56 -28.76 1.48 -13.25
CA SER A 56 -29.44 1.36 -11.94
C SER A 56 -29.24 0.00 -11.26
N ASN A 57 -29.16 -1.05 -12.07
CA ASN A 57 -28.99 -2.44 -11.61
C ASN A 57 -27.52 -2.91 -11.64
N ALA A 58 -26.58 -2.03 -11.98
CA ALA A 58 -25.17 -2.39 -12.05
C ALA A 58 -24.59 -2.64 -10.65
N CYS A 59 -23.90 -3.77 -10.50
CA CYS A 59 -23.14 -4.13 -9.33
C CYS A 59 -21.74 -4.59 -9.76
N PHE A 60 -20.71 -4.16 -9.02
CA PHE A 60 -19.34 -4.61 -9.23
C PHE A 60 -18.72 -4.98 -7.88
N GLN A 61 -18.15 -6.18 -7.78
CA GLN A 61 -17.60 -6.74 -6.53
C GLN A 61 -18.60 -6.69 -5.36
N GLY A 62 -19.87 -7.00 -5.61
CA GLY A 62 -20.94 -6.98 -4.60
C GLY A 62 -21.37 -5.58 -4.14
N ARG A 63 -20.78 -4.51 -4.69
CA ARG A 63 -21.11 -3.10 -4.38
C ARG A 63 -21.96 -2.51 -5.49
N ARG A 64 -23.02 -1.78 -5.11
CA ARG A 64 -23.83 -0.98 -6.06
C ARG A 64 -23.09 0.29 -6.46
N LEU A 65 -23.57 0.93 -7.53
CA LEU A 65 -23.08 2.26 -7.93
C LEU A 65 -23.87 3.36 -7.20
N SER A 66 -23.19 4.44 -6.84
CA SER A 66 -23.76 5.68 -6.33
C SER A 66 -23.37 6.81 -7.29
N PHE A 67 -24.35 7.57 -7.74
CA PHE A 67 -24.12 8.62 -8.73
C PHE A 67 -24.08 9.99 -8.06
N LEU A 68 -23.02 10.74 -8.35
CA LEU A 68 -22.88 12.16 -8.08
C LEU A 68 -23.06 12.92 -9.39
N HIS A 69 -23.48 14.16 -9.30
CA HIS A 69 -23.85 14.98 -10.45
C HIS A 69 -23.16 16.34 -10.34
N ALA A 70 -22.65 16.83 -11.47
CA ALA A 70 -22.18 18.20 -11.66
C ALA A 70 -22.60 18.66 -13.05
N TYR A 71 -23.00 19.92 -13.18
CA TYR A 71 -23.51 20.48 -14.44
C TYR A 71 -22.52 21.46 -15.08
N SER A 72 -21.39 21.66 -14.43
CA SER A 72 -20.34 22.58 -14.82
C SER A 72 -18.98 22.01 -14.43
N GLY A 73 -17.92 22.47 -15.10
CA GLY A 73 -16.55 22.09 -14.74
C GLY A 73 -16.18 22.52 -13.32
N GLU A 74 -16.63 23.70 -12.90
CA GLU A 74 -16.40 24.21 -11.54
C GLU A 74 -17.10 23.35 -10.48
N GLU A 75 -18.36 22.97 -10.69
CA GLU A 75 -19.08 22.06 -9.80
C GLU A 75 -18.38 20.70 -9.72
N ALA A 76 -17.94 20.16 -10.85
CA ALA A 76 -17.26 18.86 -10.88
C ALA A 76 -16.01 18.88 -10.00
N LEU A 77 -15.18 19.91 -10.13
CA LEU A 77 -13.98 20.09 -9.33
C LEU A 77 -14.30 20.27 -7.84
N ASN A 78 -15.36 21.00 -7.51
CA ASN A 78 -15.81 21.13 -6.12
C ASN A 78 -16.23 19.78 -5.54
N VAL A 79 -17.00 18.98 -6.29
CA VAL A 79 -17.41 17.63 -5.86
C VAL A 79 -16.19 16.72 -5.66
N LEU A 80 -15.22 16.76 -6.57
CA LEU A 80 -13.97 15.99 -6.50
C LEU A 80 -13.08 16.38 -5.32
N ARG A 81 -13.00 17.67 -4.98
CA ARG A 81 -12.27 18.15 -3.80
C ARG A 81 -12.89 17.66 -2.50
N ASN A 82 -14.22 17.63 -2.43
CA ASN A 82 -14.95 17.25 -1.22
C ASN A 82 -15.16 15.73 -1.10
N THR A 83 -14.95 14.98 -2.19
CA THR A 83 -15.22 13.54 -2.25
C THR A 83 -14.05 12.80 -2.91
N PRO A 84 -12.98 12.49 -2.15
CA PRO A 84 -11.76 11.93 -2.72
C PRO A 84 -11.91 10.48 -3.21
N ASP A 85 -12.94 9.76 -2.76
CA ASP A 85 -13.19 8.35 -3.07
C ASP A 85 -14.14 8.13 -4.26
N ILE A 86 -14.22 9.11 -5.17
CA ILE A 86 -14.85 8.95 -6.48
C ILE A 86 -13.98 8.01 -7.31
N ALA A 87 -14.57 6.91 -7.77
CA ALA A 87 -13.86 5.89 -8.54
C ALA A 87 -13.78 6.21 -10.04
N LEU A 88 -14.83 6.86 -10.57
CA LEU A 88 -14.99 7.15 -12.00
C LEU A 88 -15.65 8.50 -12.21
N VAL A 89 -15.12 9.30 -13.14
CA VAL A 89 -15.74 10.50 -13.70
C VAL A 89 -16.16 10.20 -15.14
N LEU A 90 -17.43 10.42 -15.43
CA LEU A 90 -18.02 10.41 -16.75
C LEU A 90 -18.18 11.85 -17.18
N LEU A 91 -17.32 12.32 -18.07
CA LEU A 91 -17.08 13.74 -18.29
C LEU A 91 -17.41 14.14 -19.72
N ASP A 92 -18.33 15.08 -19.90
CA ASP A 92 -18.52 15.72 -21.20
C ASP A 92 -17.36 16.67 -21.52
N VAL A 93 -16.95 16.67 -22.78
CA VAL A 93 -15.86 17.52 -23.28
C VAL A 93 -16.34 18.95 -23.46
N ILE A 94 -17.55 19.14 -24.00
CA ILE A 94 -18.12 20.44 -24.37
C ILE A 94 -19.24 20.76 -23.40
N MET A 95 -19.08 21.83 -22.62
CA MET A 95 -20.10 22.31 -21.69
C MET A 95 -20.15 23.85 -21.81
N GLU A 96 -19.70 24.59 -20.79
CA GLU A 96 -19.65 26.05 -20.80
C GLU A 96 -18.69 26.59 -21.85
N THR A 97 -17.62 25.84 -22.11
CA THR A 97 -16.67 26.07 -23.20
C THR A 97 -16.46 24.79 -24.01
N SER A 98 -15.90 24.91 -25.21
CA SER A 98 -15.60 23.78 -26.10
C SER A 98 -14.54 22.80 -25.55
N ASP A 99 -13.84 23.19 -24.49
CA ASP A 99 -12.75 22.44 -23.86
C ASP A 99 -12.90 22.32 -22.33
N ALA A 100 -14.09 22.61 -21.79
CA ALA A 100 -14.33 22.62 -20.36
C ALA A 100 -14.01 21.27 -19.70
N GLY A 101 -14.43 20.16 -20.31
CA GLY A 101 -14.12 18.82 -19.80
C GLY A 101 -12.63 18.50 -19.80
N LEU A 102 -11.88 19.01 -20.78
CA LEU A 102 -10.43 18.81 -20.86
C LEU A 102 -9.71 19.55 -19.75
N HIS A 103 -10.16 20.77 -19.45
CA HIS A 103 -9.67 21.55 -18.32
C HIS A 103 -9.93 20.83 -16.99
N VAL A 104 -11.11 20.24 -16.81
CA VAL A 104 -11.41 19.44 -15.61
C VAL A 104 -10.48 18.23 -15.51
N ALA A 105 -10.29 17.47 -16.58
CA ALA A 105 -9.38 16.32 -16.59
C ALA A 105 -7.93 16.71 -16.23
N ARG A 106 -7.44 17.83 -16.80
CA ARG A 106 -6.13 18.40 -16.47
C ARG A 106 -6.05 18.76 -14.98
N GLN A 107 -7.04 19.45 -14.45
CA GLN A 107 -7.02 19.86 -13.04
C GLN A 107 -7.10 18.67 -12.06
N ILE A 108 -7.78 17.58 -12.42
CA ILE A 108 -7.79 16.34 -11.62
C ILE A 108 -6.38 15.77 -11.48
N ARG A 109 -5.58 15.76 -12.55
CA ARG A 109 -4.23 15.19 -12.56
C ARG A 109 -3.19 16.16 -12.01
N ASP A 110 -3.21 17.42 -12.45
CA ASP A 110 -2.15 18.39 -12.19
C ASP A 110 -2.31 19.11 -10.86
N GLN A 111 -3.54 19.35 -10.40
CA GLN A 111 -3.80 20.14 -9.18
C GLN A 111 -4.30 19.28 -8.02
N LEU A 112 -5.24 18.36 -8.29
CA LEU A 112 -5.75 17.46 -7.25
C LEU A 112 -4.83 16.25 -7.04
N HIS A 113 -3.89 16.00 -7.95
CA HIS A 113 -3.00 14.84 -7.94
C HIS A 113 -3.73 13.51 -7.75
N ASN A 114 -5.00 13.45 -8.17
CA ASN A 114 -5.80 12.25 -8.03
C ASN A 114 -5.58 11.38 -9.27
N HIS A 115 -4.55 10.56 -9.23
CA HIS A 115 -4.25 9.58 -10.27
C HIS A 115 -5.02 8.27 -10.08
N LEU A 116 -5.77 8.10 -9.00
CA LEU A 116 -6.57 6.87 -8.80
C LEU A 116 -7.87 6.95 -9.60
N VAL A 117 -8.56 8.08 -9.55
CA VAL A 117 -9.86 8.26 -10.23
C VAL A 117 -9.73 8.03 -11.74
N ARG A 118 -10.68 7.27 -12.29
CA ARG A 118 -10.75 6.97 -13.72
C ARG A 118 -11.56 8.04 -14.43
N ILE A 119 -11.20 8.40 -15.65
CA ILE A 119 -11.88 9.44 -16.43
C ILE A 119 -12.30 8.85 -17.77
N VAL A 120 -13.59 8.96 -18.08
CA VAL A 120 -14.16 8.57 -19.37
C VAL A 120 -14.78 9.80 -20.01
N LEU A 121 -14.26 10.17 -21.18
CA LEU A 121 -14.71 11.35 -21.92
C LEU A 121 -15.91 11.01 -22.83
N ARG A 122 -16.84 11.96 -22.93
CA ARG A 122 -18.02 11.90 -23.81
C ARG A 122 -18.12 13.19 -24.61
N THR A 123 -18.63 13.15 -25.83
CA THR A 123 -18.93 14.36 -26.62
C THR A 123 -20.09 14.14 -27.57
N GLY A 124 -20.94 15.15 -27.75
CA GLY A 124 -22.02 15.11 -28.74
C GLY A 124 -21.61 15.42 -30.19
N GLN A 125 -20.40 15.93 -30.40
CA GLN A 125 -19.95 16.43 -31.71
C GLN A 125 -18.78 15.59 -32.27
N PRO A 126 -19.07 14.62 -33.15
CA PRO A 126 -18.03 13.84 -33.82
C PRO A 126 -17.34 14.73 -34.87
N GLY A 127 -16.13 15.22 -34.56
CA GLY A 127 -15.37 16.02 -35.54
C GLY A 127 -14.23 16.85 -34.96
N GLN A 128 -14.28 17.21 -33.68
CA GLN A 128 -13.10 17.70 -32.96
C GLN A 128 -12.35 16.48 -32.43
N ALA A 129 -11.41 15.96 -33.22
CA ALA A 129 -10.50 14.95 -32.72
C ALA A 129 -9.78 15.53 -31.50
N LEU A 130 -10.05 14.97 -30.31
CA LEU A 130 -9.21 15.21 -29.15
C LEU A 130 -7.77 14.94 -29.57
N GLU A 131 -6.86 15.85 -29.26
CA GLU A 131 -5.45 15.63 -29.57
C GLU A 131 -5.01 14.33 -28.90
N HIS A 132 -4.36 13.42 -29.64
CA HIS A 132 -3.91 12.13 -29.12
C HIS A 132 -3.05 12.26 -27.85
N SER A 133 -2.36 13.39 -27.69
CA SER A 133 -1.63 13.79 -26.48
C SER A 133 -2.52 13.81 -25.23
N ILE A 134 -3.72 14.38 -25.32
CA ILE A 134 -4.62 14.56 -24.18
C ILE A 134 -5.05 13.22 -23.58
N ILE A 135 -5.29 12.21 -24.42
CA ILE A 135 -5.71 10.88 -23.96
C ILE A 135 -4.58 10.22 -23.14
N LEU A 136 -3.33 10.40 -23.58
CA LEU A 136 -2.15 9.83 -22.93
C LEU A 136 -1.75 10.62 -21.68
N ASP A 137 -1.68 11.95 -21.79
CA ASP A 137 -1.17 12.84 -20.74
C ASP A 137 -2.08 12.87 -19.51
N TYR A 138 -3.39 12.68 -19.69
CA TYR A 138 -4.37 12.73 -18.61
C TYR A 138 -4.93 11.36 -18.19
N ASP A 139 -4.36 10.26 -18.71
CA ASP A 139 -4.78 8.88 -18.40
C ASP A 139 -6.30 8.72 -18.56
N ILE A 140 -6.80 9.08 -19.74
CA ILE A 140 -8.21 8.94 -20.12
C ILE A 140 -8.47 7.49 -20.48
N ASN A 141 -9.44 6.86 -19.79
CA ASN A 141 -9.67 5.42 -19.86
C ASN A 141 -10.53 5.01 -21.06
N ASP A 142 -11.42 5.87 -21.54
CA ASP A 142 -12.23 5.63 -22.74
C ASP A 142 -12.82 6.95 -23.28
N PHE A 143 -13.24 6.97 -24.55
CA PHE A 143 -13.83 8.12 -25.23
C PHE A 143 -15.01 7.73 -26.12
N TRP A 144 -16.12 8.48 -26.05
CA TRP A 144 -17.34 8.21 -26.82
C TRP A 144 -17.97 9.43 -27.48
N CYS A 145 -18.59 9.19 -28.64
CA CYS A 145 -19.65 10.05 -29.14
C CYS A 145 -20.98 9.74 -28.41
N LYS A 146 -21.69 10.77 -27.90
CA LYS A 146 -22.98 10.63 -27.20
C LYS A 146 -24.02 9.92 -28.08
N THR A 147 -23.98 10.13 -29.40
CA THR A 147 -24.89 9.49 -30.36
C THR A 147 -24.66 7.98 -30.51
N ASP A 148 -23.46 7.50 -30.21
CA ASP A 148 -23.06 6.10 -30.38
C ASP A 148 -23.07 5.33 -29.06
N LEU A 149 -23.56 5.97 -27.99
CA LEU A 149 -23.55 5.42 -26.64
C LEU A 149 -24.75 4.50 -26.42
N THR A 150 -24.52 3.20 -26.59
CA THR A 150 -25.49 2.17 -26.20
C THR A 150 -25.38 1.84 -24.70
N THR A 151 -26.47 1.41 -24.07
CA THR A 151 -26.46 0.92 -22.67
C THR A 151 -25.42 -0.17 -22.45
N ARG A 152 -25.23 -1.07 -23.43
CA ARG A 152 -24.23 -2.14 -23.37
C ARG A 152 -22.81 -1.57 -23.32
N LYS A 153 -22.47 -0.61 -24.19
CA LYS A 153 -21.14 0.02 -24.23
C LYS A 153 -20.86 0.81 -22.95
N LEU A 154 -21.86 1.58 -22.49
CA LEU A 154 -21.80 2.31 -21.22
C LEU A 154 -21.51 1.35 -20.06
N PHE A 155 -22.26 0.24 -19.96
CA PHE A 155 -22.06 -0.75 -18.91
C PHE A 155 -20.66 -1.36 -18.94
N THR A 156 -20.18 -1.82 -20.11
CA THR A 156 -18.87 -2.48 -20.22
C THR A 156 -17.72 -1.56 -19.80
N THR A 157 -17.75 -0.29 -20.20
CA THR A 157 -16.69 0.66 -19.86
C THR A 157 -16.75 1.10 -18.42
N VAL A 158 -17.94 1.29 -17.84
CA VAL A 158 -18.06 1.57 -16.40
C VAL A 158 -17.47 0.43 -15.59
N ILE A 159 -17.83 -0.83 -15.90
CA ILE A 159 -17.27 -1.99 -15.19
C ILE A 159 -15.76 -2.11 -15.42
N SER A 160 -15.28 -1.87 -16.63
CA SER A 160 -13.83 -1.88 -16.93
C SER A 160 -13.07 -0.81 -16.14
N SER A 161 -13.61 0.40 -16.09
CA SER A 161 -13.01 1.52 -15.35
C SER A 161 -13.03 1.28 -13.85
N LEU A 162 -14.14 0.79 -13.29
CA LEU A 162 -14.20 0.43 -11.87
C LEU A 162 -13.22 -0.68 -11.51
N ARG A 163 -13.02 -1.66 -12.40
CA ARG A 163 -12.00 -2.69 -12.22
C ARG A 163 -10.59 -2.09 -12.21
N ALA A 164 -10.30 -1.17 -13.11
CA ALA A 164 -9.02 -0.46 -13.14
C ALA A 164 -8.80 0.36 -11.86
N TYR A 165 -9.81 1.10 -11.40
CA TYR A 165 -9.75 1.84 -10.13
C TYR A 165 -9.45 0.90 -8.96
N ALA A 166 -10.20 -0.21 -8.83
CA ALA A 166 -10.03 -1.15 -7.74
C ALA A 166 -8.62 -1.75 -7.72
N GLY A 167 -8.06 -2.09 -8.88
CA GLY A 167 -6.69 -2.58 -9.00
C GLY A 167 -5.64 -1.53 -8.60
N LEU A 168 -5.82 -0.27 -9.01
CA LEU A 168 -4.93 0.83 -8.63
C LEU A 168 -5.01 1.14 -7.13
N GLU A 169 -6.20 1.14 -6.56
CA GLU A 169 -6.42 1.35 -5.13
C GLU A 169 -5.77 0.23 -4.30
N GLU A 170 -5.90 -1.03 -4.72
CA GLU A 170 -5.26 -2.17 -4.08
C GLU A 170 -3.73 -2.07 -4.13
N ALA A 171 -3.16 -1.77 -5.30
CA ALA A 171 -1.72 -1.59 -5.46
C ALA A 171 -1.19 -0.41 -4.62
N HIS A 172 -1.95 0.69 -4.54
CA HIS A 172 -1.61 1.84 -3.71
C HIS A 172 -1.61 1.48 -2.22
N ARG A 173 -2.62 0.74 -1.74
CA ARG A 173 -2.68 0.24 -0.35
C ARG A 173 -1.52 -0.70 -0.04
N HIS A 174 -1.17 -1.61 -0.94
CA HIS A 174 -0.04 -2.53 -0.76
C HIS A 174 1.28 -1.77 -0.62
N THR A 175 1.51 -0.79 -1.49
CA THR A 175 2.72 0.04 -1.44
C THR A 175 2.81 0.81 -0.12
N ALA A 176 1.70 1.40 0.34
CA ALA A 176 1.65 2.12 1.61
C ALA A 176 1.89 1.18 2.82
N SER A 177 1.35 -0.04 2.80
CA SER A 177 1.58 -1.03 3.87
C SER A 177 3.04 -1.45 3.95
N LEU A 178 3.67 -1.76 2.81
CA LEU A 178 5.09 -2.13 2.76
C LEU A 178 5.99 -0.99 3.23
N GLN A 179 5.66 0.26 2.88
CA GLN A 179 6.39 1.43 3.38
C GLN A 179 6.29 1.55 4.91
N ALA A 180 5.09 1.37 5.47
CA ALA A 180 4.90 1.40 6.92
C ALA A 180 5.68 0.28 7.63
N GLU A 181 5.70 -0.93 7.08
CA GLU A 181 6.50 -2.05 7.62
C GLU A 181 8.01 -1.77 7.57
N LEU A 182 8.50 -1.21 6.45
CA LEU A 182 9.90 -0.82 6.33
C LEU A 182 10.29 0.28 7.32
N ASP A 183 9.43 1.26 7.53
CA ASP A 183 9.69 2.34 8.47
C ASP A 183 9.65 1.85 9.93
N GLU A 184 8.77 0.90 10.24
CA GLU A 184 8.77 0.21 11.54
C GLU A 184 10.06 -0.59 11.75
N ALA A 185 10.47 -1.39 10.77
CA ALA A 185 11.72 -2.15 10.83
C ALA A 185 12.93 -1.23 11.01
N ARG A 186 12.99 -0.11 10.28
CA ARG A 186 14.03 0.91 10.44
C ARG A 186 14.02 1.54 11.84
N ARG A 187 12.84 1.81 12.41
CA ARG A 187 12.73 2.35 13.77
C ARG A 187 13.26 1.36 14.80
N LEU A 188 12.93 0.08 14.66
CA LEU A 188 13.42 -0.98 15.54
C LEU A 188 14.94 -1.14 15.43
N LEU A 189 15.49 -1.20 14.22
CA LEU A 189 16.93 -1.25 14.00
C LEU A 189 17.63 -0.01 14.59
N GLY A 190 17.07 1.19 14.39
CA GLY A 190 17.60 2.41 14.98
C GLY A 190 17.60 2.40 16.51
N ALA A 191 16.58 1.81 17.15
CA ALA A 191 16.55 1.66 18.60
C ALA A 191 17.61 0.65 19.09
N VAL A 192 17.77 -0.48 18.39
CA VAL A 192 18.84 -1.44 18.68
C VAL A 192 20.20 -0.78 18.53
N ASP A 193 20.42 -0.02 17.45
CA ASP A 193 21.67 0.69 17.21
C ASP A 193 22.00 1.72 18.28
N GLN A 194 21.02 2.32 18.96
CA GLN A 194 21.27 3.25 20.05
C GLN A 194 21.62 2.56 21.38
N HIS A 195 21.17 1.33 21.58
CA HIS A 195 21.21 0.64 22.89
C HIS A 195 22.16 -0.56 22.94
N ALA A 196 22.48 -1.19 21.81
CA ALA A 196 23.40 -2.31 21.71
C ALA A 196 24.66 -1.92 20.92
N VAL A 197 25.81 -2.48 21.33
CA VAL A 197 27.02 -2.47 20.51
C VAL A 197 26.95 -3.66 19.56
N ILE A 198 27.07 -3.42 18.25
CA ILE A 198 26.98 -4.47 17.24
C ILE A 198 28.25 -4.47 16.40
N ALA A 199 28.81 -5.66 16.18
CA ALA A 199 29.85 -5.91 15.21
C ALA A 199 29.51 -7.19 14.41
N THR A 200 29.94 -7.26 13.15
CA THR A 200 29.97 -8.52 12.40
C THR A 200 31.40 -8.89 12.07
N LEU A 201 31.70 -10.18 11.97
CA LEU A 201 33.01 -10.68 11.57
C LEU A 201 32.95 -11.35 10.18
N ASP A 202 34.02 -11.18 9.40
CA ASP A 202 34.22 -11.89 8.14
C ASP A 202 34.62 -13.38 8.38
N GLU A 203 34.71 -14.16 7.30
CA GLU A 203 35.16 -15.57 7.33
C GLU A 203 36.55 -15.77 7.96
N ARG A 204 37.35 -14.70 8.06
CA ARG A 204 38.69 -14.71 8.66
C ARG A 204 38.68 -14.25 10.11
N GLY A 205 37.51 -13.99 10.69
CA GLY A 205 37.32 -13.52 12.06
C GLY A 205 37.68 -12.05 12.26
N ARG A 206 37.81 -11.25 11.20
CA ARG A 206 38.07 -9.80 11.29
C ARG A 206 36.77 -9.03 11.28
N ILE A 207 36.75 -7.88 11.95
CA ILE A 207 35.56 -7.03 12.02
C ILE A 207 35.18 -6.56 10.61
N ALA A 208 34.02 -6.99 10.12
CA ALA A 208 33.48 -6.63 8.82
C ALA A 208 32.60 -5.39 8.88
N THR A 209 31.76 -5.26 9.92
CA THR A 209 30.90 -4.08 10.14
C THR A 209 30.79 -3.74 11.63
N VAL A 210 30.51 -2.47 11.95
CA VAL A 210 30.24 -1.99 13.32
C VAL A 210 29.18 -0.88 13.31
N ASN A 211 28.33 -0.87 14.34
CA ASN A 211 27.35 0.20 14.53
C ASN A 211 27.95 1.41 15.27
N ASP A 212 27.27 2.56 15.18
CA ASP A 212 27.78 3.83 15.72
C ASP A 212 27.93 3.79 17.25
N LYS A 213 27.08 3.03 17.93
CA LYS A 213 27.17 2.84 19.39
C LYS A 213 28.45 2.14 19.80
N LEU A 214 28.90 1.13 19.05
CA LEU A 214 30.18 0.48 19.30
C LEU A 214 31.32 1.49 19.18
N CYS A 215 31.37 2.27 18.11
CA CYS A 215 32.37 3.33 17.93
C CYS A 215 32.35 4.33 19.10
N ALA A 216 31.18 4.79 19.53
CA ALA A 216 31.01 5.72 20.65
C ALA A 216 31.42 5.11 22.00
N VAL A 217 31.07 3.85 22.25
CA VAL A 217 31.44 3.14 23.47
C VAL A 217 32.95 2.93 23.51
N TYR A 218 33.58 2.41 22.46
CA TYR A 218 35.00 2.06 22.49
C TYR A 218 35.96 3.19 22.15
N GLN A 219 35.46 4.31 21.61
CA GLN A 219 36.26 5.46 21.15
C GLN A 219 37.24 5.11 20.02
N PHE A 220 36.84 4.19 19.13
CA PHE A 220 37.53 3.95 17.88
C PHE A 220 36.67 4.46 16.73
N SER A 221 37.32 4.98 15.68
CA SER A 221 36.60 5.27 14.44
C SER A 221 36.23 3.97 13.72
N ARG A 222 35.20 4.02 12.87
CA ARG A 222 34.80 2.87 12.04
C ARG A 222 35.97 2.39 11.19
N ASP A 223 36.72 3.29 10.56
CA ASP A 223 37.84 2.95 9.67
C ASP A 223 38.98 2.21 10.38
N GLU A 224 39.17 2.45 11.68
CA GLU A 224 40.17 1.72 12.49
C GLU A 224 39.67 0.34 12.94
N LEU A 225 38.35 0.15 13.02
CA LEU A 225 37.75 -1.11 13.45
C LEU A 225 37.56 -2.06 12.27
N ILE A 226 37.16 -1.56 11.11
CA ILE A 226 36.90 -2.39 9.93
C ILE A 226 38.21 -3.05 9.46
N GLY A 227 38.20 -4.38 9.36
CA GLY A 227 39.36 -5.20 9.04
C GLY A 227 40.31 -5.44 10.23
N ALA A 228 40.04 -4.89 11.41
CA ALA A 228 40.83 -5.18 12.60
C ALA A 228 40.47 -6.54 13.21
N ASP A 229 41.44 -7.10 13.95
CA ASP A 229 41.21 -8.27 14.79
C ASP A 229 40.37 -7.84 16.02
N PRO A 230 39.26 -8.52 16.36
CA PRO A 230 38.44 -8.22 17.55
C PRO A 230 39.22 -8.15 18.87
N ARG A 231 40.40 -8.78 18.94
CA ARG A 231 41.34 -8.67 20.06
C ARG A 231 41.80 -7.23 20.34
N LEU A 232 41.64 -6.31 19.39
CA LEU A 232 41.85 -4.87 19.62
C LEU A 232 40.97 -4.34 20.76
N LEU A 233 39.74 -4.82 20.88
CA LEU A 233 38.78 -4.43 21.91
C LEU A 233 38.89 -5.29 23.18
N HIS A 234 39.56 -6.43 23.05
CA HIS A 234 39.75 -7.41 24.13
C HIS A 234 41.17 -8.01 24.09
N PRO A 235 42.21 -7.25 24.49
CA PRO A 235 43.60 -7.70 24.42
C PRO A 235 43.97 -8.66 25.57
N THR A 236 43.43 -9.88 25.54
CA THR A 236 43.85 -11.10 26.30
C THR A 236 44.01 -11.08 27.84
N PRO A 237 43.82 -12.24 28.51
CA PRO A 237 43.38 -13.51 27.97
C PRO A 237 41.87 -13.71 28.13
N TYR A 238 41.23 -14.11 27.03
CA TYR A 238 40.00 -14.88 27.09
C TYR A 238 40.34 -16.28 27.60
N PRO A 239 39.58 -16.89 28.52
CA PRO A 239 39.80 -18.29 28.88
C PRO A 239 39.68 -19.16 27.62
N PRO A 240 40.68 -20.01 27.30
CA PRO A 240 40.66 -20.87 26.11
C PRO A 240 39.39 -21.74 26.06
N ASP A 241 38.90 -22.15 27.22
CA ASP A 241 37.71 -22.98 27.38
C ASP A 241 36.44 -22.26 26.91
N GLN A 242 36.26 -20.98 27.29
CA GLN A 242 35.12 -20.18 26.84
C GLN A 242 35.14 -19.91 25.34
N LEU A 243 36.34 -19.74 24.76
CA LEU A 243 36.48 -19.58 23.31
C LEU A 243 36.13 -20.87 22.58
N ALA A 244 36.56 -22.02 23.11
CA ALA A 244 36.22 -23.33 22.56
C ALA A 244 34.72 -23.59 22.62
N ASP A 245 34.07 -23.28 23.75
CA ASP A 245 32.63 -23.41 23.92
C ASP A 245 31.85 -22.52 22.97
N ALA A 246 32.27 -21.26 22.80
CA ALA A 246 31.65 -20.33 21.86
C ALA A 246 31.79 -20.80 20.41
N LEU A 247 32.99 -21.24 20.00
CA LEU A 247 33.23 -21.77 18.66
C LEU A 247 32.45 -23.06 18.40
N GLN A 248 32.28 -23.91 19.41
CA GLN A 248 31.50 -25.14 19.31
C GLN A 248 30.01 -24.83 19.14
N ALA A 249 29.44 -23.95 19.98
CA ALA A 249 28.05 -23.52 19.85
C ALA A 249 27.75 -22.94 18.46
N LEU A 250 28.64 -22.09 17.94
CA LEU A 250 28.47 -21.51 16.60
C LEU A 250 28.54 -22.55 15.47
N ARG A 251 29.37 -23.60 15.62
CA ARG A 251 29.41 -24.74 14.66
C ARG A 251 28.13 -25.55 14.67
N ASP A 252 27.51 -25.66 15.84
CA ASP A 252 26.26 -26.38 16.03
C ASP A 252 25.03 -25.53 15.64
N GLY A 253 25.25 -24.29 15.16
CA GLY A 253 24.20 -23.36 14.76
C GLY A 253 23.49 -22.68 15.94
N GLU A 254 24.04 -22.80 17.14
CA GLU A 254 23.49 -22.23 18.37
C GLU A 254 24.11 -20.86 18.68
N ALA A 255 23.33 -20.01 19.37
CA ALA A 255 23.82 -18.73 19.86
C ALA A 255 24.54 -18.92 21.21
N TRP A 256 25.72 -18.32 21.37
CA TRP A 256 26.48 -18.33 22.61
C TRP A 256 26.33 -16.98 23.33
N THR A 257 26.11 -16.98 24.65
CA THR A 257 25.95 -15.74 25.43
C THR A 257 26.78 -15.78 26.71
N ASP A 258 27.54 -14.72 26.98
CA ASP A 258 28.31 -14.57 28.22
C ASP A 258 28.56 -13.10 28.57
N VAL A 259 29.15 -12.85 29.74
CA VAL A 259 29.59 -11.53 30.19
C VAL A 259 31.10 -11.42 30.05
N ILE A 260 31.55 -10.50 29.19
CA ILE A 260 32.96 -10.28 28.91
C ILE A 260 33.41 -8.88 29.37
N SER A 261 34.69 -8.77 29.73
CA SER A 261 35.34 -7.50 30.05
C SER A 261 36.15 -7.04 28.84
N THR A 262 35.92 -5.83 28.38
CA THR A 262 36.55 -5.26 27.18
C THR A 262 37.15 -3.90 27.50
N TRP A 263 38.01 -3.35 26.63
CA TRP A 263 38.72 -2.11 26.90
C TRP A 263 38.52 -1.09 25.80
N ARG A 264 38.20 0.14 26.22
CA ARG A 264 38.15 1.32 25.35
C ARG A 264 39.56 1.78 25.00
N ARG A 265 39.68 2.67 24.00
CA ARG A 265 40.97 3.29 23.63
C ARG A 265 41.67 3.97 24.81
N ASP A 266 40.92 4.58 25.72
CA ASP A 266 41.45 5.27 26.92
C ASP A 266 41.88 4.33 28.07
N GLY A 267 41.78 3.01 27.87
CA GLY A 267 42.14 1.98 28.83
C GLY A 267 41.08 1.68 29.89
N GLN A 268 39.89 2.31 29.81
CA GLN A 268 38.79 2.03 30.73
C GLN A 268 38.11 0.68 30.41
N GLU A 269 37.86 -0.11 31.45
CA GLU A 269 37.14 -1.39 31.34
C GLU A 269 35.64 -1.16 31.10
N VAL A 270 35.08 -1.91 30.15
CA VAL A 270 33.66 -1.97 29.82
C VAL A 270 33.20 -3.41 29.93
N ARG A 271 32.25 -3.67 30.84
CA ARG A 271 31.62 -4.99 30.96
C ARG A 271 30.40 -5.06 30.07
N LEU A 272 30.39 -6.04 29.18
CA LEU A 272 29.32 -6.29 28.21
C LEU A 272 28.71 -7.66 28.46
N ARG A 273 27.39 -7.78 28.32
CA ARG A 273 26.78 -9.08 28.00
C ARG A 273 26.77 -9.21 26.49
N VAL A 274 27.49 -10.18 25.96
CA VAL A 274 27.62 -10.41 24.52
C VAL A 274 26.94 -11.72 24.15
N THR A 275 26.15 -11.65 23.09
CA THR A 275 25.59 -12.78 22.39
C THR A 275 26.25 -12.86 21.02
N VAL A 276 26.70 -14.06 20.65
CA VAL A 276 27.33 -14.36 19.38
C VAL A 276 26.47 -15.39 18.66
N SER A 277 26.17 -15.13 17.40
CA SER A 277 25.43 -16.05 16.54
C SER A 277 26.06 -16.08 15.15
N SER A 278 25.93 -17.20 14.45
CA SER A 278 26.34 -17.32 13.05
C SER A 278 25.11 -17.45 12.18
N ASP A 279 25.10 -16.76 11.03
CA ASP A 279 24.13 -16.98 9.95
C ASP A 279 24.88 -17.23 8.62
N ASP A 280 24.15 -17.45 7.52
CA ASP A 280 24.72 -17.66 6.18
C ASP A 280 25.57 -16.46 5.68
N GLY A 281 25.49 -15.30 6.35
CA GLY A 281 26.21 -14.07 6.03
C GLY A 281 27.45 -13.79 6.90
N GLY A 282 27.73 -14.64 7.91
CA GLY A 282 28.91 -14.56 8.77
C GLY A 282 28.59 -14.62 10.27
N THR A 283 29.56 -14.21 11.11
CA THR A 283 29.38 -14.19 12.57
C THR A 283 28.93 -12.82 13.03
N VAL A 284 27.78 -12.74 13.69
CA VAL A 284 27.23 -11.52 14.26
C VAL A 284 27.47 -11.50 15.78
N LEU A 285 28.05 -10.40 16.27
CA LEU A 285 28.28 -10.10 17.68
C LEU A 285 27.34 -8.98 18.11
N VAL A 286 26.44 -9.26 19.05
CA VAL A 286 25.55 -8.27 19.67
C VAL A 286 25.86 -8.18 21.16
N GLY A 287 26.26 -7.00 21.61
CA GLY A 287 26.57 -6.73 23.01
C GLY A 287 25.67 -5.67 23.62
N SER A 288 25.30 -5.85 24.89
CA SER A 288 24.69 -4.80 25.70
C SER A 288 25.65 -4.35 26.80
N VAL A 289 25.78 -3.03 26.99
CA VAL A 289 26.66 -2.47 28.03
C VAL A 289 26.00 -2.63 29.39
N LEU A 290 26.58 -3.47 30.26
CA LEU A 290 26.05 -3.71 31.61
C LEU A 290 26.48 -2.60 32.58
N GLN A 291 27.73 -2.16 32.48
CA GLN A 291 28.27 -1.11 33.35
C GLN A 291 29.49 -0.46 32.70
N ALA A 292 29.42 0.85 32.44
CA ALA A 292 30.62 1.65 32.19
C ALA A 292 31.18 2.07 33.53
N LEU A 293 32.19 1.35 34.04
CA LEU A 293 32.83 1.67 35.32
C LEU A 293 33.62 2.97 35.17
N LYS A 294 33.09 4.10 35.65
CA LYS A 294 33.89 5.35 35.78
C LYS A 294 35.16 5.03 36.57
N LYS A 295 36.33 5.48 36.06
CA LYS A 295 37.62 5.34 36.77
C LYS A 295 37.44 5.69 38.26
N PRO A 296 37.94 4.90 39.21
CA PRO A 296 38.18 5.43 40.54
C PRO A 296 39.20 6.57 40.40
N LEU A 297 38.89 7.71 41.03
CA LEU A 297 39.75 8.88 41.15
C LEU A 297 41.10 8.53 41.79
#